data_AF-A0A523F4V3-F1
#
_entry.id   AF-A0A523F4V3-F1
#
_cell.length_a   1.000
_cell.length_b   1.000
_cell.length_c   1.000
_cell.angle_alpha   90.00
_cell.angle_beta   90.00
_cell.angle_gamma   90.00
#
_symmetry.space_group_name_H-M   'P 1'
#
loop_
_entity.id
_entity.type
_entity.pdbx_description
1 polymer ?
#
loop_
_entity_poly.entity_id
_entity_poly.type
_entity_poly.pdbx_seq_one_letter_code
_entity_poly.pdbx_strand_id
1 'polypeptide(L)'
;MSGNLLKSLRRAARQAPESGIVAVMDYGRDRDGMIPLWAGEGDLPTPDFICRAAARSLENGETFYTWQRGLPELRQALAEYH
;
A
#
# COMPACT_ATOMS: atom_id res chain seq x y z
N MET A 1 26.12 17.04 -5.45
CA MET A 1 26.21 15.57 -5.54
C MET A 1 25.03 14.87 -6.26
N SER A 2 23.95 15.56 -6.67
CA SER A 2 22.72 14.88 -7.19
C SER A 2 22.74 14.45 -8.68
N GLY A 3 23.45 15.20 -9.55
CA GLY A 3 23.35 14.99 -11.00
C GLY A 3 23.99 13.70 -11.54
N ASN A 4 24.89 13.07 -10.78
CA ASN A 4 25.55 11.82 -11.19
C ASN A 4 24.69 10.59 -10.87
N LEU A 5 23.99 10.61 -9.73
CA LEU A 5 23.11 9.50 -9.28
C LEU A 5 21.91 9.30 -10.22
N LEU A 6 21.26 10.39 -10.65
CA LEU A 6 20.13 10.27 -11.58
C LEU A 6 20.56 9.75 -12.96
N LYS A 7 21.80 10.03 -13.38
CA LYS A 7 22.36 9.53 -14.64
C LYS A 7 22.69 8.03 -14.58
N SER A 8 22.99 7.48 -13.41
CA SER A 8 23.26 6.05 -13.23
C SER A 8 22.02 5.16 -13.17
N LEU A 9 20.81 5.75 -13.08
CA LEU A 9 19.56 4.99 -13.11
C LEU A 9 19.26 4.42 -14.50
N ARG A 10 18.60 3.27 -14.56
CA ARG A 10 18.05 2.73 -15.81
C ARG A 10 17.09 3.74 -16.45
N ARG A 11 17.10 3.81 -17.78
CA ARG A 11 16.26 4.73 -18.55
C ARG A 11 14.79 4.70 -18.14
N ALA A 12 14.21 3.52 -17.95
CA ALA A 12 12.81 3.37 -17.57
C ALA A 12 12.49 4.03 -16.22
N ALA A 13 13.33 3.83 -15.20
CA ALA A 13 13.14 4.46 -13.89
C ALA A 13 13.30 5.98 -13.97
N ARG A 14 14.30 6.44 -14.73
CA ARG A 14 14.59 7.88 -14.90
C ARG A 14 13.51 8.62 -15.72
N GLN A 15 12.75 7.90 -16.54
CA GLN A 15 11.69 8.46 -17.40
C GLN A 15 10.28 8.10 -16.89
N ALA A 16 10.16 7.49 -15.71
CA ALA A 16 8.86 7.21 -15.14
C ALA A 16 8.12 8.54 -14.91
N PRO A 17 6.89 8.69 -15.42
CA PRO A 17 6.13 9.91 -15.25
C PRO A 17 5.73 10.10 -13.79
N GLU A 18 5.54 11.35 -13.40
CA GLU A 18 4.86 11.64 -12.14
C GLU A 18 3.40 11.18 -12.22
N SER A 19 2.86 10.73 -11.08
CA SER A 19 1.46 10.35 -10.99
C SER A 19 0.59 11.60 -11.03
N GLY A 20 -0.31 11.69 -12.01
CA GLY A 20 -1.31 12.76 -12.06
C GLY A 20 -2.24 12.78 -10.84
N ILE A 21 -2.46 11.63 -10.20
CA ILE A 21 -3.26 11.55 -8.97
C ILE A 21 -2.53 12.28 -7.83
N VAL A 22 -1.20 12.13 -7.73
CA VAL A 22 -0.39 12.84 -6.72
C VAL A 22 -0.44 14.35 -6.95
N ALA A 23 -0.35 14.80 -8.21
CA ALA A 23 -0.47 16.23 -8.52
C ALA A 23 -1.81 16.84 -8.06
N VAL A 24 -2.93 16.12 -8.24
CA VAL A 24 -4.24 16.55 -7.76
C VAL A 24 -4.34 16.50 -6.23
N MET A 25 -3.81 15.44 -5.61
CA MET A 25 -3.73 15.33 -4.15
C MET A 25 -2.97 16.52 -3.54
N ASP A 26 -1.78 16.82 -4.04
CA ASP A 26 -0.92 17.88 -3.50
C ASP A 26 -1.53 19.27 -3.73
N TYR A 27 -2.24 19.46 -4.84
CA TYR A 27 -3.00 20.69 -5.06
C TYR A 27 -4.12 20.89 -4.03
N GLY A 28 -4.83 19.81 -3.66
CA GLY A 28 -6.05 19.88 -2.85
C GLY A 28 -5.87 19.65 -1.34
N ARG A 29 -4.79 19.00 -0.90
CA ARG A 29 -4.62 18.49 0.48
C ARG A 29 -4.78 19.56 1.56
N ASP A 30 -4.24 20.75 1.34
CA ASP A 30 -4.21 21.84 2.32
C ASP A 30 -5.18 22.98 1.99
N ARG A 31 -6.16 22.73 1.10
CA ARG A 31 -7.12 23.76 0.67
C ARG A 31 -8.46 23.61 1.36
N ASP A 32 -8.84 24.67 2.07
CA ASP A 32 -10.15 24.75 2.71
C ASP A 32 -11.29 24.68 1.69
N GLY A 33 -12.38 24.02 2.09
CA GLY A 33 -13.60 23.91 1.29
C GLY A 33 -13.52 22.92 0.11
N MET A 34 -12.43 22.17 -0.04
CA MET A 34 -12.34 21.10 -1.04
C MET A 34 -12.91 19.78 -0.52
N ILE A 35 -13.65 19.06 -1.38
CA ILE A 35 -14.09 17.70 -1.13
C ILE A 35 -13.11 16.74 -1.84
N PRO A 36 -12.39 15.87 -1.13
CA PRO A 36 -11.42 14.95 -1.73
C PRO A 36 -12.12 13.78 -2.44
N LEU A 37 -12.03 13.75 -3.78
CA LEU A 37 -12.58 12.66 -4.62
C LEU A 37 -11.49 11.98 -5.48
N TRP A 38 -10.23 12.10 -5.08
CA TRP A 38 -9.06 11.61 -5.82
C TRP A 38 -8.43 10.35 -5.21
N ALA A 39 -8.80 9.98 -3.99
CA ALA A 39 -8.31 8.77 -3.34
C ALA A 39 -9.11 7.55 -3.81
N GLY A 40 -8.41 6.45 -4.05
CA GLY A 40 -9.01 5.16 -4.45
C GLY A 40 -9.16 4.17 -3.29
N GLU A 41 -9.07 4.62 -2.04
CA GLU A 41 -9.23 3.80 -0.85
C GLU A 41 -10.68 3.78 -0.36
N GLY A 42 -11.06 2.73 0.37
CA GLY A 42 -12.38 2.65 1.01
C GLY A 42 -12.48 3.61 2.20
N ASP A 43 -13.71 4.03 2.51
CA ASP A 43 -14.05 4.93 3.62
C ASP A 43 -14.33 4.19 4.94
N LEU A 44 -14.54 2.87 4.87
CA LEU A 44 -14.82 2.05 6.03
C LEU A 44 -13.54 1.66 6.77
N PRO A 45 -13.51 1.78 8.12
CA PRO A 45 -12.40 1.27 8.90
C PRO A 45 -12.32 -0.25 8.77
N THR A 46 -11.11 -0.79 8.89
CA THR A 46 -10.91 -2.25 8.96
C THR A 46 -11.71 -2.84 10.13
N PRO A 47 -12.54 -3.87 9.91
CA PRO A 47 -13.31 -4.49 10.99
C PRO A 47 -12.46 -4.99 12.15
N ASP A 48 -12.96 -4.81 13.36
CA ASP A 48 -12.26 -5.06 14.62
C ASP A 48 -11.79 -6.53 14.80
N PHE A 49 -12.52 -7.51 14.24
CA PHE A 49 -12.07 -8.91 14.28
C PHE A 49 -10.78 -9.15 13.47
N ILE A 50 -10.53 -8.37 12.42
CA ILE A 50 -9.30 -8.43 11.62
C ILE A 50 -8.17 -7.76 12.39
N CYS A 51 -8.41 -6.56 12.94
CA CYS A 51 -7.43 -5.83 13.75
C CYS A 51 -6.92 -6.67 14.93
N ARG A 52 -7.83 -7.36 15.64
CA ARG A 52 -7.44 -8.27 16.74
C ARG A 52 -6.67 -9.49 16.28
N ALA A 53 -6.98 -10.06 15.12
CA ALA A 53 -6.23 -11.19 14.57
C ALA A 53 -4.79 -10.78 14.25
N ALA A 54 -4.60 -9.60 13.65
CA ALA A 54 -3.28 -9.03 13.38
C ALA A 54 -2.49 -8.76 14.66
N ALA A 55 -3.11 -8.14 15.67
CA ALA A 55 -2.45 -7.89 16.96
C ALA A 55 -1.97 -9.19 17.62
N ARG A 56 -2.82 -10.22 17.65
CA ARG A 56 -2.49 -11.52 18.25
C ARG A 56 -1.36 -12.24 17.51
N SER A 57 -1.34 -12.17 16.19
CA SER A 57 -0.26 -12.73 15.35
C SER A 57 1.10 -12.10 15.71
N LEU A 58 1.13 -10.78 15.93
CA LEU A 58 2.32 -10.07 16.38
C LEU A 58 2.72 -10.48 17.81
N GLU A 59 1.77 -10.58 18.74
CA GLU A 59 2.02 -11.05 20.11
C GLU A 59 2.60 -12.47 20.16
N ASN A 60 2.18 -13.34 19.23
CA ASN A 60 2.67 -14.71 19.08
C ASN A 60 4.06 -14.80 18.42
N GLY A 61 4.63 -13.69 17.96
CA GLY A 61 5.94 -13.66 17.31
C GLY A 61 5.95 -14.18 15.87
N GLU A 62 4.82 -14.12 15.16
CA GLU A 62 4.69 -14.54 13.75
C GLU A 62 5.32 -13.51 12.78
N THR A 63 6.60 -13.19 12.98
CA THR A 63 7.32 -12.09 12.31
C THR A 63 8.43 -12.54 11.35
N PHE A 64 8.46 -13.83 11.01
CA PHE A 64 9.51 -14.44 10.21
C PHE A 64 9.04 -14.82 8.81
N TYR A 65 10.01 -15.21 7.96
CA TYR A 65 9.71 -15.65 6.61
C TYR A 65 8.68 -16.78 6.58
N THR A 66 7.86 -16.72 5.55
CA THR A 66 6.81 -17.69 5.27
C THR A 66 7.04 -18.34 3.90
N TRP A 67 6.10 -19.17 3.47
CA TRP A 67 6.14 -19.79 2.14
C TRP A 67 6.17 -18.74 1.04
N GLN A 68 6.91 -19.00 -0.04
CA GLN A 68 7.01 -18.11 -1.21
C GLN A 68 5.66 -17.71 -1.81
N ARG A 69 4.64 -18.56 -1.65
CA ARG A 69 3.28 -18.34 -2.16
C ARG A 69 2.31 -17.82 -1.08
N GLY A 70 2.80 -17.48 0.12
CA GLY A 70 1.98 -17.12 1.28
C GLY A 70 1.46 -18.34 2.07
N LEU A 71 0.87 -18.06 3.24
CA LEU A 71 0.34 -19.05 4.18
C LEU A 71 -0.61 -20.05 3.50
N PRO A 72 -0.40 -21.38 3.60
CA PRO A 72 -1.32 -22.39 3.10
C PRO A 72 -2.76 -22.18 3.56
N GLU A 73 -2.96 -21.82 4.82
CA GLU A 73 -4.26 -21.60 5.43
C GLU A 73 -4.98 -20.39 4.80
N LEU A 74 -4.24 -19.31 4.53
CA LEU A 74 -4.79 -18.15 3.81
C LEU A 74 -5.19 -18.52 2.38
N ARG A 75 -4.34 -19.29 1.68
CA ARG A 75 -4.66 -19.74 0.31
C ARG A 75 -5.89 -20.65 0.28
N GLN A 76 -6.06 -21.53 1.26
CA GLN A 76 -7.24 -22.37 1.40
C GLN A 76 -8.50 -21.53 1.66
N ALA A 77 -8.44 -20.58 2.62
CA ALA A 77 -9.56 -19.70 2.93
C ALA A 77 -9.99 -18.84 1.72
N LEU A 78 -9.04 -18.34 0.92
CA LEU A 78 -9.34 -17.63 -0.32
C LEU A 78 -9.99 -18.54 -1.37
N ALA A 79 -9.57 -19.80 -1.47
CA ALA A 79 -10.16 -20.76 -2.40
C ALA A 79 -11.59 -21.16 -2.00
N GLU A 80 -11.92 -21.15 -0.72
CA GLU A 80 -13.28 -21.42 -0.22
C GLU A 80 -14.23 -20.22 -0.34
N TYR A 81 -13.69 -19.00 -0.34
CA TYR A 81 -14.46 -17.77 -0.50
C TYR A 81 -14.98 -17.55 -1.93
N HIS A 82 -14.31 -18.15 -2.92
CA HIS A 82 -14.58 -18.02 -4.35
C HIS A 82 -15.29 -19.23 -4.93
#